data_AF-T1FGK3-F1
#
_entry.id   AF-T1FGK3-F1
#
_cell.length_a   1.000
_cell.length_b   1.000
_cell.length_c   1.000
_cell.angle_alpha   90.00
_cell.angle_beta   90.00
_cell.angle_gamma   90.00
#
_symmetry.space_group_name_H-M   'P 1'
#
loop_
_entity.id
_entity.type
_entity.pdbx_description
1 polymer ?
#
loop_
_entity_poly.entity_id
_entity_poly.type
_entity_poly.pdbx_seq_one_letter_code
_entity_poly.pdbx_strand_id
1 'polypeptide(L)'
;MSCANVTDCTRQFKCLLVMIPIVFTFFYAFIFISKGFQEKIENFSVVRDRRTTVVTGYFVLTKFQKGNKPLYFSSDLYKRWCSTFSLLLNPLIVYLERNSSFVEIFKKILSKHEPSRYKIIEVERKDLWAFKLLPNITKIFSKPGYPKHPPNTVVPEYSAVMHCKYELMNRSIVENPFKTNYFAWLDIGLFRDFAVSDDPYYFVKLINETLFSQKFYLDVPDNFDRSKVAYTEVYDLSKNMKPCDIVNENMVWVCGCYFVGGGEVLLRWCGEYMRAVEEMIGQHDCVSTDQQVIYWLFSNRKNLKVSTSIQTYTNMSSNVDPWFYLGYLSRRKYKT
;
A
#
# COMPACT_ATOMS: atom_id res chain seq x y z
N MET A 1 -61.33 15.85 -40.78
CA MET A 1 -61.72 14.60 -40.11
C MET A 1 -60.64 13.57 -40.37
N SER A 2 -60.25 12.86 -39.31
CA SER A 2 -59.32 11.72 -39.23
C SER A 2 -57.81 12.05 -39.25
N CYS A 3 -57.22 11.89 -38.06
CA CYS A 3 -55.80 11.89 -37.74
C CYS A 3 -55.18 10.52 -37.97
N ALA A 4 -54.01 10.55 -38.61
CA ALA A 4 -52.77 9.76 -38.43
C ALA A 4 -52.78 8.41 -37.67
N ASN A 5 -52.47 7.36 -38.44
CA ASN A 5 -51.37 6.39 -38.30
C ASN A 5 -51.07 5.74 -36.95
N VAL A 6 -51.31 4.42 -36.93
CA VAL A 6 -50.81 3.43 -35.97
C VAL A 6 -49.50 2.83 -36.52
N THR A 7 -48.36 3.27 -35.99
CA THR A 7 -47.08 2.53 -36.03
C THR A 7 -46.14 3.07 -34.95
N ASP A 8 -46.26 2.59 -33.71
CA ASP A 8 -45.10 2.47 -32.81
C ASP A 8 -45.46 1.62 -31.57
N CYS A 9 -45.16 0.31 -31.60
CA CYS A 9 -45.28 -0.54 -30.40
C CYS A 9 -44.19 -1.61 -30.35
N THR A 10 -42.98 -1.30 -30.82
CA THR A 10 -41.84 -2.25 -30.83
C THR A 10 -40.52 -1.67 -30.34
N ARG A 11 -40.51 -0.47 -29.74
CA ARG A 11 -39.29 0.19 -29.25
C ARG A 11 -39.07 0.20 -27.73
N GLN A 12 -40.04 -0.20 -26.90
CA GLN A 12 -39.87 -0.15 -25.44
C GLN A 12 -39.43 -1.46 -24.76
N PHE A 13 -39.41 -2.61 -25.45
CA PHE A 13 -38.99 -3.88 -24.83
C PHE A 13 -37.51 -4.26 -25.02
N LYS A 14 -36.72 -3.49 -25.79
CA LYS A 14 -35.29 -3.79 -26.01
C LYS A 14 -34.32 -3.14 -25.03
N CYS A 15 -34.75 -2.18 -24.20
CA CYS A 15 -33.88 -1.59 -23.17
C CYS A 15 -33.91 -2.34 -21.82
N LEU A 16 -34.88 -3.23 -21.59
CA LEU A 16 -34.98 -3.93 -20.30
C LEU A 16 -34.18 -5.24 -20.25
N LEU A 17 -33.81 -5.82 -21.40
CA LEU A 17 -33.11 -7.11 -21.47
C LEU A 17 -31.57 -7.02 -21.54
N VAL A 18 -31.00 -5.82 -21.73
CA VAL A 18 -29.53 -5.64 -21.77
C VAL A 18 -28.95 -5.26 -20.40
N MET A 19 -29.78 -4.91 -19.41
CA MET A 19 -29.32 -4.58 -18.05
C MET A 19 -29.26 -5.79 -17.09
N ILE A 20 -29.79 -6.95 -17.49
CA ILE A 20 -29.88 -8.13 -16.63
C ILE A 20 -28.55 -8.93 -16.53
N PRO A 21 -27.67 -9.02 -17.56
CA PRO A 21 -26.42 -9.78 -17.43
C PRO A 21 -25.37 -9.10 -16.55
N ILE A 22 -25.34 -7.76 -16.52
CA ILE A 22 -24.30 -7.01 -15.79
C ILE A 22 -24.55 -7.07 -14.28
N VAL A 23 -25.81 -6.91 -13.84
CA VAL A 23 -26.17 -7.00 -12.41
C VAL A 23 -25.94 -8.41 -11.86
N PHE A 24 -26.22 -9.46 -12.65
CA PHE A 24 -26.00 -10.85 -12.23
C PHE A 24 -24.52 -11.23 -12.12
N THR A 25 -23.66 -10.70 -12.99
CA THR A 25 -22.21 -11.00 -12.94
C THR A 25 -21.54 -10.35 -11.74
N PHE A 26 -21.95 -9.13 -11.37
CA PHE A 26 -21.50 -8.48 -10.13
C PHE A 26 -22.05 -9.17 -8.88
N PHE A 27 -23.30 -9.65 -8.89
CA PHE A 27 -23.88 -10.38 -7.75
C PHE A 27 -23.19 -11.73 -7.50
N TYR A 28 -22.83 -12.48 -8.55
CA TYR A 28 -22.09 -13.74 -8.41
C TYR A 28 -20.64 -13.52 -7.95
N ALA A 29 -19.96 -12.49 -8.46
CA ALA A 29 -18.63 -12.11 -7.95
C ALA A 29 -18.70 -11.69 -6.46
N PHE A 30 -19.75 -10.96 -6.06
CA PHE A 30 -19.96 -10.54 -4.67
C PHE A 30 -20.26 -11.73 -3.74
N ILE A 31 -21.07 -12.69 -4.17
CA ILE A 31 -21.38 -13.90 -3.39
C ILE A 31 -20.15 -14.82 -3.28
N PHE A 32 -19.38 -15.02 -4.35
CA PHE A 32 -18.16 -15.84 -4.33
C PHE A 32 -17.04 -15.20 -3.48
N ILE A 33 -16.88 -13.87 -3.55
CA ILE A 33 -15.99 -13.13 -2.65
C ILE A 33 -16.50 -13.26 -1.21
N SER A 34 -17.79 -13.10 -0.93
CA SER A 34 -18.32 -13.16 0.44
C SER A 34 -18.23 -14.56 1.08
N LYS A 35 -18.49 -15.64 0.32
CA LYS A 35 -18.40 -17.03 0.83
C LYS A 35 -16.95 -17.47 0.98
N GLY A 36 -16.09 -17.19 0.00
CA GLY A 36 -14.65 -17.44 0.11
C GLY A 36 -13.96 -16.57 1.16
N PHE A 37 -14.56 -15.44 1.54
CA PHE A 37 -14.10 -14.57 2.63
C PHE A 37 -14.58 -15.06 4.00
N GLN A 38 -15.82 -15.55 4.13
CA GLN A 38 -16.34 -16.12 5.38
C GLN A 38 -15.65 -17.44 5.77
N GLU A 39 -15.48 -18.39 4.85
CA GLU A 39 -14.74 -19.64 5.13
C GLU A 39 -13.27 -19.40 5.50
N LYS A 40 -12.65 -18.33 4.97
CA LYS A 40 -11.27 -17.97 5.29
C LYS A 40 -11.10 -17.30 6.65
N ILE A 41 -12.14 -16.63 7.16
CA ILE A 41 -12.13 -16.01 8.50
C ILE A 41 -12.22 -17.08 9.61
N GLU A 42 -12.99 -18.14 9.43
CA GLU A 42 -13.16 -19.17 10.47
C GLU A 42 -11.85 -19.91 10.82
N ASN A 43 -10.88 -19.95 9.90
CA ASN A 43 -9.56 -20.54 10.12
C ASN A 43 -8.55 -19.67 10.90
N PHE A 44 -8.92 -18.46 11.34
CA PHE A 44 -8.01 -17.54 12.07
C PHE A 44 -7.96 -17.75 13.59
N SER A 45 -8.80 -18.62 14.17
CA SER A 45 -8.97 -18.75 15.63
C SER A 45 -7.96 -19.69 16.36
N VAL A 46 -6.96 -20.23 15.67
CA VAL A 46 -5.91 -21.07 16.31
C VAL A 46 -4.75 -20.19 16.76
N VAL A 47 -4.23 -20.41 17.98
CA VAL A 47 -3.10 -19.68 18.58
C VAL A 47 -1.92 -19.59 17.60
N ARG A 48 -1.79 -18.45 16.94
CA ARG A 48 -0.74 -18.11 15.98
C ARG A 48 0.35 -17.30 16.67
N ASP A 49 1.54 -17.34 16.10
CA ASP A 49 2.71 -16.62 16.60
C ASP A 49 2.40 -15.11 16.77
N ARG A 50 2.82 -14.51 17.89
CA ARG A 50 2.64 -13.08 18.16
C ARG A 50 3.59 -12.21 17.34
N ARG A 51 4.61 -12.78 16.69
CA ARG A 51 5.52 -12.06 15.80
C ARG A 51 4.77 -11.42 14.64
N THR A 52 5.29 -10.30 14.17
CA THR A 52 4.81 -9.60 12.97
C THR A 52 5.52 -10.13 11.73
N THR A 53 4.77 -10.59 10.72
CA THR A 53 5.33 -10.81 9.37
C THR A 53 5.50 -9.48 8.67
N VAL A 54 6.72 -9.18 8.23
CA VAL A 54 7.01 -7.99 7.43
C VAL A 54 6.84 -8.34 5.96
N VAL A 55 6.16 -7.48 5.22
CA VAL A 55 5.98 -7.56 3.78
C VAL A 55 6.63 -6.34 3.15
N THR A 56 7.40 -6.57 2.09
CA THR A 56 8.01 -5.50 1.31
C THR A 56 7.97 -5.85 -0.17
N GLY A 57 8.23 -4.87 -1.02
CA GLY A 57 8.45 -5.13 -2.42
C GLY A 57 9.18 -4.02 -3.14
N TYR A 58 9.74 -4.36 -4.29
CA TYR A 58 10.39 -3.41 -5.18
C TYR A 58 10.05 -3.68 -6.63
N PHE A 59 9.68 -2.61 -7.33
CA PHE A 59 9.38 -2.60 -8.76
C PHE A 59 10.25 -1.53 -9.40
N VAL A 60 10.94 -1.90 -10.49
CA VAL A 60 11.92 -1.01 -11.09
C VAL A 60 11.20 0.18 -11.74
N LEU A 61 11.53 1.39 -11.29
CA LEU A 61 11.12 2.64 -11.91
C LEU A 61 12.33 3.32 -12.54
N THR A 62 12.12 4.12 -13.57
CA THR A 62 13.14 5.05 -14.05
C THR A 62 13.42 6.10 -12.97
N LYS A 63 14.59 6.76 -13.05
CA LYS A 63 14.96 7.82 -12.10
C LYS A 63 13.87 8.89 -12.06
N PHE A 64 13.38 9.22 -10.87
CA PHE A 64 12.26 10.16 -10.69
C PHE A 64 12.56 11.20 -9.62
N GLN A 65 11.93 12.38 -9.75
CA GLN A 65 11.98 13.44 -8.74
C GLN A 65 10.95 13.19 -7.65
N LYS A 66 11.30 13.49 -6.39
CA LYS A 66 10.38 13.43 -5.25
C LYS A 66 10.22 14.78 -4.56
N GLY A 67 9.00 15.28 -4.55
CA GLY A 67 8.65 16.59 -4.03
C GLY A 67 9.14 17.73 -4.93
N ASN A 68 8.97 18.96 -4.45
CA ASN A 68 9.23 20.17 -5.24
C ASN A 68 10.71 20.57 -5.29
N LYS A 69 11.57 19.92 -4.49
CA LYS A 69 13.03 20.10 -4.51
C LYS A 69 13.65 19.18 -5.58
N PRO A 70 14.85 19.50 -6.11
CA PRO A 70 15.56 18.66 -7.08
C PRO A 70 16.17 17.40 -6.44
N LEU A 71 15.37 16.64 -5.70
CA LEU A 71 15.74 15.39 -5.07
C LEU A 71 15.31 14.24 -5.97
N TYR A 72 16.27 13.43 -6.41
CA TYR A 72 16.04 12.33 -7.34
C TYR A 72 16.33 10.98 -6.70
N PHE A 73 15.48 10.01 -7.03
CA PHE A 73 15.54 8.66 -6.54
C PHE A 73 15.80 7.70 -7.71
N SER A 74 16.72 6.75 -7.51
CA SER A 74 17.15 5.80 -8.54
C SER A 74 17.22 4.39 -7.99
N SER A 75 17.21 3.39 -8.87
CA SER A 75 17.39 1.99 -8.49
C SER A 75 18.65 1.76 -7.68
N ASP A 76 19.77 2.41 -8.02
CA ASP A 76 21.03 2.21 -7.29
C ASP A 76 20.97 2.71 -5.85
N LEU A 77 20.23 3.79 -5.58
CA LEU A 77 19.97 4.24 -4.22
C LEU A 77 19.18 3.20 -3.43
N TYR A 78 18.11 2.65 -4.04
CA TYR A 78 17.31 1.61 -3.39
C TYR A 78 18.06 0.29 -3.17
N LYS A 79 18.97 -0.09 -4.07
CA LYS A 79 19.84 -1.26 -3.88
C LYS A 79 20.68 -1.14 -2.61
N ARG A 80 21.18 0.06 -2.29
CA ARG A 80 21.92 0.32 -1.04
C ARG A 80 21.03 0.13 0.19
N TRP A 81 19.82 0.68 0.15
CA TRP A 81 18.87 0.58 1.26
C TRP A 81 18.36 -0.84 1.53
N CYS A 82 18.42 -1.75 0.54
CA CYS A 82 18.12 -3.16 0.76
C CYS A 82 19.00 -3.78 1.86
N SER A 83 20.23 -3.29 2.05
CA SER A 83 21.16 -3.82 3.06
C SER A 83 20.57 -3.84 4.48
N THR A 84 19.65 -2.94 4.82
CA THR A 84 19.00 -2.89 6.13
C THR A 84 18.20 -4.17 6.44
N PHE A 85 17.70 -4.88 5.41
CA PHE A 85 17.00 -6.16 5.61
C PHE A 85 17.93 -7.27 6.13
N SER A 86 19.25 -7.13 6.02
CA SER A 86 20.20 -8.05 6.65
C SER A 86 20.10 -8.05 8.19
N LEU A 87 19.61 -6.96 8.78
CA LEU A 87 19.49 -6.75 10.22
C LEU A 87 18.11 -7.15 10.77
N LEU A 88 17.10 -7.32 9.90
CA LEU A 88 15.72 -7.58 10.29
C LEU A 88 15.53 -9.04 10.74
N LEU A 89 14.90 -9.24 11.88
CA LEU A 89 14.68 -10.58 12.47
C LEU A 89 13.26 -11.12 12.31
N ASN A 90 12.35 -10.34 11.76
CA ASN A 90 10.98 -10.76 11.49
C ASN A 90 10.92 -11.86 10.41
N PRO A 91 9.86 -12.69 10.42
CA PRO A 91 9.42 -13.36 9.22
C PRO A 91 9.20 -12.33 8.09
N LEU A 92 9.71 -12.60 6.89
CA LEU A 92 9.80 -11.62 5.81
C LEU A 92 9.25 -12.18 4.50
N ILE A 93 8.32 -11.47 3.86
CA ILE A 93 7.88 -11.74 2.49
C ILE A 93 8.36 -10.59 1.60
N VAL A 94 9.10 -10.92 0.54
CA VAL A 94 9.67 -9.94 -0.38
C VAL A 94 9.10 -10.20 -1.77
N TYR A 95 8.35 -9.24 -2.32
CA TYR A 95 7.89 -9.29 -3.71
C TYR A 95 8.83 -8.51 -4.61
N LEU A 96 9.40 -9.16 -5.60
CA LEU A 96 10.36 -8.56 -6.51
C LEU A 96 9.93 -8.79 -7.93
N GLU A 97 10.16 -7.80 -8.78
CA GLU A 97 9.97 -7.98 -10.20
C GLU A 97 10.90 -9.09 -10.73
N ARG A 98 10.30 -10.03 -11.47
CA ARG A 98 11.02 -11.15 -12.07
C ARG A 98 12.17 -10.63 -12.94
N ASN A 99 13.31 -11.32 -12.90
CA ASN A 99 14.54 -10.96 -13.61
C ASN A 99 15.15 -9.60 -13.23
N SER A 100 14.64 -8.91 -12.20
CA SER A 100 15.28 -7.69 -11.71
C SER A 100 16.54 -8.03 -10.89
N SER A 101 17.56 -7.17 -10.96
CA SER A 101 18.77 -7.31 -10.13
C SER A 101 18.49 -7.32 -8.61
N PHE A 102 17.31 -6.86 -8.19
CA PHE A 102 16.90 -6.91 -6.79
C PHE A 102 16.69 -8.33 -6.27
N VAL A 103 16.32 -9.28 -7.14
CA VAL A 103 16.15 -10.70 -6.77
C VAL A 103 17.46 -11.25 -6.20
N GLU A 104 18.56 -11.08 -6.94
CA GLU A 104 19.87 -11.57 -6.52
C GLU A 104 20.42 -10.81 -5.31
N ILE A 105 20.13 -9.50 -5.21
CA ILE A 105 20.50 -8.69 -4.04
C ILE A 105 19.80 -9.23 -2.78
N PHE A 106 18.49 -9.47 -2.82
CA PHE A 106 17.76 -10.01 -1.67
C PHE A 106 18.18 -11.44 -1.34
N LYS A 107 18.40 -12.32 -2.33
CA LYS A 107 18.96 -13.67 -2.10
C LYS A 107 20.29 -13.59 -1.36
N LYS A 108 21.19 -12.69 -1.76
CA LYS A 108 22.49 -12.49 -1.11
C LYS A 108 22.37 -11.92 0.32
N ILE A 109 21.45 -10.98 0.54
CA ILE A 109 21.21 -10.37 1.85
C ILE A 109 20.64 -11.40 2.83
N LEU A 110 19.69 -12.20 2.36
CA LEU A 110 18.93 -13.15 3.17
C LEU A 110 19.62 -14.52 3.29
N SER A 111 20.69 -14.80 2.54
CA SER A 111 21.45 -16.06 2.67
C SER A 111 22.06 -16.28 4.05
N LYS A 112 22.21 -15.21 4.83
CA LYS A 112 22.67 -15.25 6.24
C LYS A 112 21.55 -15.49 7.25
N HIS A 113 20.30 -15.58 6.78
CA HIS A 113 19.12 -15.80 7.62
C HIS A 113 18.69 -17.26 7.54
N GLU A 114 18.00 -17.73 8.57
CA GLU A 114 17.32 -19.02 8.52
C GLU A 114 16.31 -19.05 7.35
N PRO A 115 16.39 -20.03 6.42
CA PRO A 115 15.52 -20.10 5.25
C PRO A 115 14.03 -20.13 5.58
N SER A 116 13.66 -20.66 6.75
CA SER A 116 12.28 -20.72 7.25
C SER A 116 11.70 -19.35 7.64
N ARG A 117 12.52 -18.28 7.66
CA ARG A 117 12.08 -16.94 8.06
C ARG A 117 11.80 -16.01 6.88
N TYR A 118 12.08 -16.41 5.65
CA TYR A 118 11.82 -15.52 4.53
C TYR A 118 11.24 -16.23 3.31
N LYS A 119 10.49 -15.48 2.52
CA LYS A 119 9.96 -15.92 1.23
C LYS A 119 10.19 -14.82 0.21
N ILE A 120 10.97 -15.12 -0.83
CA ILE A 120 11.12 -14.26 -2.01
C ILE A 120 10.11 -14.72 -3.05
N ILE A 121 9.29 -13.80 -3.53
CA ILE A 121 8.26 -14.04 -4.54
C ILE A 121 8.56 -13.16 -5.75
N GLU A 122 8.93 -13.81 -6.85
CA GLU A 122 9.13 -13.13 -8.12
C GLU A 122 7.79 -12.93 -8.83
N VAL A 123 7.50 -11.70 -9.24
CA VAL A 123 6.24 -11.32 -9.89
C VAL A 123 6.48 -10.64 -11.22
N GLU A 124 5.58 -10.88 -12.16
CA GLU A 124 5.46 -10.09 -13.38
C GLU A 124 4.56 -8.90 -13.09
N ARG A 125 5.07 -7.66 -13.20
CA ARG A 125 4.31 -6.47 -12.78
C ARG A 125 2.95 -6.36 -13.48
N LYS A 126 2.88 -6.73 -14.77
CA LYS A 126 1.66 -6.68 -15.60
C LYS A 126 0.51 -7.57 -15.07
N ASP A 127 0.84 -8.58 -14.26
CA ASP A 127 -0.14 -9.52 -13.74
C ASP A 127 -0.79 -9.01 -12.44
N LEU A 128 -0.22 -7.96 -11.84
CA LEU A 128 -0.70 -7.32 -10.61
C LEU A 128 -1.86 -6.39 -10.91
N TRP A 129 -2.87 -6.39 -10.02
CA TRP A 129 -4.06 -5.54 -10.09
C TRP A 129 -3.71 -4.08 -10.32
N ALA A 130 -2.78 -3.53 -9.54
CA ALA A 130 -2.44 -2.11 -9.62
C ALA A 130 -1.86 -1.71 -11.00
N PHE A 131 -1.08 -2.59 -11.63
CA PHE A 131 -0.51 -2.34 -12.96
C PHE A 131 -1.52 -2.56 -14.08
N LYS A 132 -2.58 -3.34 -13.86
CA LYS A 132 -3.72 -3.40 -14.80
C LYS A 132 -4.49 -2.08 -14.85
N LEU A 133 -4.41 -1.27 -13.79
CA LEU A 133 -4.98 0.08 -13.74
C LEU A 133 -4.10 1.14 -14.43
N LEU A 134 -2.83 0.82 -14.71
CA LEU A 134 -1.85 1.75 -15.27
C LEU A 134 -2.34 2.49 -16.51
N PRO A 135 -3.00 1.86 -17.52
CA PRO A 135 -3.51 2.59 -18.68
C PRO A 135 -4.49 3.70 -18.31
N ASN A 136 -5.36 3.48 -17.32
CA ASN A 136 -6.33 4.47 -16.85
C ASN A 136 -5.63 5.59 -16.07
N ILE A 137 -4.68 5.24 -15.20
CA ILE A 137 -3.85 6.21 -14.46
C ILE A 137 -3.10 7.12 -15.44
N THR A 138 -2.45 6.54 -16.45
CA THR A 138 -1.74 7.28 -17.50
C THR A 138 -2.67 8.22 -18.25
N LYS A 139 -3.87 7.75 -18.63
CA LYS A 139 -4.89 8.59 -19.29
C LYS A 139 -5.31 9.77 -18.41
N ILE A 140 -5.52 9.55 -17.12
CA ILE A 140 -5.86 10.62 -16.17
C ILE A 140 -4.72 11.63 -16.08
N PHE A 141 -3.48 11.18 -15.92
CA PHE A 141 -2.31 12.05 -15.75
C PHE A 141 -1.98 12.86 -17.01
N SER A 142 -2.39 12.38 -18.19
CA SER A 142 -2.20 13.08 -19.46
C SER A 142 -3.21 14.21 -19.71
N LYS A 143 -4.26 14.34 -18.90
CA LYS A 143 -5.29 15.37 -19.16
C LYS A 143 -4.74 16.78 -18.96
N PRO A 144 -5.15 17.74 -19.82
CA PRO A 144 -4.89 19.15 -19.58
C PRO A 144 -5.42 19.59 -18.21
N GLY A 145 -4.61 20.32 -17.45
CA GLY A 145 -4.99 20.83 -16.13
C GLY A 145 -4.92 19.82 -14.98
N TYR A 146 -4.61 18.54 -15.23
CA TYR A 146 -4.38 17.59 -14.14
C TYR A 146 -3.14 17.99 -13.31
N PRO A 147 -3.20 17.97 -11.96
CA PRO A 147 -2.16 18.52 -11.11
C PRO A 147 -0.82 17.82 -11.36
N LYS A 148 0.28 18.54 -11.19
CA LYS A 148 1.64 18.05 -11.42
C LYS A 148 2.45 18.09 -10.13
N HIS A 149 2.34 17.02 -9.35
CA HIS A 149 3.05 16.80 -8.09
C HIS A 149 4.05 15.65 -8.29
N PRO A 150 5.36 15.91 -8.49
CA PRO A 150 6.33 14.84 -8.67
C PRO A 150 6.56 13.99 -7.40
N PRO A 151 6.56 12.64 -7.49
CA PRO A 151 6.20 11.82 -8.66
C PRO A 151 4.69 11.48 -8.71
N ASN A 152 3.96 11.77 -7.63
CA ASN A 152 2.59 11.36 -7.31
C ASN A 152 1.59 11.44 -8.48
N THR A 153 1.63 12.51 -9.27
CA THR A 153 0.73 12.72 -10.43
C THR A 153 1.46 12.99 -11.74
N VAL A 154 2.76 12.66 -11.78
CA VAL A 154 3.64 12.88 -12.93
C VAL A 154 4.16 11.55 -13.49
N VAL A 155 4.39 10.55 -12.64
CA VAL A 155 4.91 9.23 -13.03
C VAL A 155 3.82 8.19 -12.76
N PRO A 156 3.02 7.78 -13.77
CA PRO A 156 1.93 6.82 -13.60
C PRO A 156 2.36 5.50 -12.95
N GLU A 157 3.54 4.99 -13.31
CA GLU A 157 4.10 3.77 -12.74
C GLU A 157 4.40 3.90 -11.26
N TYR A 158 4.77 5.09 -10.78
CA TYR A 158 4.96 5.33 -9.34
C TYR A 158 3.63 5.20 -8.60
N SER A 159 2.55 5.79 -9.12
CA SER A 159 1.20 5.63 -8.57
C SER A 159 0.79 4.15 -8.52
N ALA A 160 0.99 3.41 -9.62
CA ALA A 160 0.72 1.96 -9.66
C ALA A 160 1.53 1.18 -8.61
N VAL A 161 2.82 1.51 -8.40
CA VAL A 161 3.64 0.89 -7.35
C VAL A 161 3.10 1.19 -5.95
N MET A 162 2.65 2.42 -5.68
CA MET A 162 2.05 2.77 -4.38
C MET A 162 0.75 2.01 -4.11
N HIS A 163 -0.08 1.80 -5.14
CA HIS A 163 -1.31 1.01 -5.02
C HIS A 163 -1.03 -0.50 -4.87
N CYS A 164 0.02 -1.01 -5.51
CA CYS A 164 0.38 -2.42 -5.50
C CYS A 164 0.59 -3.00 -4.08
N LYS A 165 1.07 -2.18 -3.15
CA LYS A 165 1.30 -2.55 -1.74
C LYS A 165 0.14 -3.33 -1.13
N TYR A 166 -1.09 -2.90 -1.40
CA TYR A 166 -2.30 -3.44 -0.76
C TYR A 166 -2.70 -4.80 -1.34
N GLU A 167 -2.48 -5.03 -2.63
CA GLU A 167 -2.65 -6.36 -3.23
C GLU A 167 -1.62 -7.35 -2.66
N LEU A 168 -0.36 -6.93 -2.54
CA LEU A 168 0.71 -7.77 -2.02
C LEU A 168 0.51 -8.10 -0.53
N MET A 169 0.07 -7.11 0.26
CA MET A 169 -0.35 -7.33 1.64
C MET A 169 -1.49 -8.34 1.73
N ASN A 170 -2.53 -8.18 0.92
CA ASN A 170 -3.66 -9.10 0.88
C ASN A 170 -3.19 -10.54 0.58
N ARG A 171 -2.40 -10.74 -0.48
CA ARG A 171 -1.83 -12.05 -0.84
C ARG A 171 -1.01 -12.66 0.30
N SER A 172 -0.15 -11.87 0.94
CA SER A 172 0.67 -12.31 2.07
C SER A 172 -0.15 -12.75 3.28
N ILE A 173 -1.22 -12.02 3.60
CA ILE A 173 -2.11 -12.35 4.72
C ILE A 173 -2.90 -13.63 4.46
N VAL A 174 -3.38 -13.80 3.22
CA VAL A 174 -4.14 -14.99 2.83
C VAL A 174 -3.25 -16.24 2.83
N GLU A 175 -2.02 -16.12 2.33
CA GLU A 175 -1.09 -17.24 2.30
C GLU A 175 -0.54 -17.57 3.69
N ASN A 176 -0.18 -16.53 4.47
CA ASN A 176 0.37 -16.61 5.82
C ASN A 176 1.38 -17.78 6.04
N PRO A 177 2.46 -17.87 5.26
CA PRO A 177 3.39 -19.01 5.32
C PRO A 177 4.05 -19.16 6.69
N PHE A 178 4.12 -18.09 7.48
CA PHE A 178 4.74 -18.06 8.80
C PHE A 178 3.76 -18.17 9.96
N LYS A 179 2.45 -18.29 9.67
CA LYS A 179 1.38 -18.46 10.66
C LYS A 179 1.40 -17.38 11.76
N THR A 180 1.59 -16.13 11.37
CA THR A 180 1.60 -14.97 12.28
C THR A 180 0.23 -14.32 12.40
N ASN A 181 0.04 -13.51 13.44
CA ASN A 181 -1.17 -12.72 13.66
C ASN A 181 -1.11 -11.31 13.08
N TYR A 182 0.07 -10.71 13.09
CA TYR A 182 0.28 -9.34 12.63
C TYR A 182 1.06 -9.33 11.33
N PHE A 183 0.75 -8.34 10.51
CA PHE A 183 1.45 -8.07 9.27
C PHE A 183 1.80 -6.59 9.22
N ALA A 184 2.97 -6.27 8.69
CA ALA A 184 3.40 -4.90 8.46
C ALA A 184 3.89 -4.73 7.03
N TRP A 185 3.45 -3.67 6.35
CA TRP A 185 4.13 -3.21 5.15
C TRP A 185 5.36 -2.40 5.55
N LEU A 186 6.48 -2.59 4.85
CA LEU A 186 7.71 -1.84 5.06
C LEU A 186 8.32 -1.41 3.71
N ASP A 187 8.32 -0.10 3.44
CA ASP A 187 9.08 0.47 2.32
C ASP A 187 10.59 0.26 2.54
N ILE A 188 11.30 -0.11 1.49
CA ILE A 188 12.76 -0.38 1.53
C ILE A 188 13.57 0.80 2.09
N GLY A 189 13.13 2.03 1.82
CA GLY A 189 13.82 3.24 2.25
C GLY A 189 13.52 3.69 3.68
N LEU A 190 12.65 3.02 4.44
CA LEU A 190 12.22 3.52 5.76
C LEU A 190 13.39 3.60 6.75
N PHE A 191 14.19 2.55 6.83
CA PHE A 191 15.38 2.47 7.69
C PHE A 191 16.67 2.72 6.90
N ARG A 192 16.62 3.65 5.93
CA ARG A 192 17.78 4.02 5.10
C ARG A 192 18.91 4.62 5.92
N ASP A 193 18.59 5.20 7.08
CA ASP A 193 19.58 5.68 8.03
C ASP A 193 20.34 4.55 8.72
N PHE A 194 20.10 3.26 8.40
CA PHE A 194 20.97 2.14 8.78
C PHE A 194 21.75 1.57 7.59
N ALA A 195 21.45 2.02 6.37
CA ALA A 195 22.12 1.53 5.19
C ALA A 195 23.58 2.00 5.21
N VAL A 196 24.51 1.10 4.90
CA VAL A 196 25.92 1.44 4.71
C VAL A 196 26.00 2.40 3.51
N SER A 197 26.50 3.61 3.72
CA SER A 197 26.58 4.64 2.68
C SER A 197 27.80 5.54 2.86
N ASP A 198 28.54 5.74 1.77
CA ASP A 198 29.56 6.79 1.61
C ASP A 198 28.94 8.11 1.06
N ASP A 199 27.61 8.28 1.16
CA ASP A 199 26.88 9.37 0.51
C ASP A 199 26.85 10.65 1.37
N PRO A 200 27.45 11.77 0.91
CA PRO A 200 27.52 13.02 1.68
C PRO A 200 26.19 13.77 1.77
N TYR A 201 25.14 13.38 1.03
CA TYR A 201 23.85 14.10 1.03
C TYR A 201 22.86 13.62 2.10
N TYR A 202 23.12 12.49 2.74
CA TYR A 202 22.36 12.06 3.90
C TYR A 202 23.13 12.47 5.15
N PHE A 203 22.71 13.59 5.74
CA PHE A 203 23.12 13.99 7.08
C PHE A 203 22.78 12.85 8.06
N VAL A 204 23.75 11.97 8.32
CA VAL A 204 23.80 11.12 9.50
C VAL A 204 24.08 12.04 10.68
N LYS A 205 23.09 12.87 11.03
CA LYS A 205 23.15 13.70 12.23
C LYS A 205 22.70 12.82 13.40
N LEU A 206 23.69 12.33 14.16
CA LEU A 206 23.51 11.80 15.53
C LEU A 206 22.68 10.52 15.66
N ILE A 207 23.11 9.42 15.04
CA ILE A 207 22.80 8.09 15.58
C ILE A 207 24.14 7.40 15.83
N ASN A 208 24.41 7.10 17.10
CA ASN A 208 25.63 6.44 17.58
C ASN A 208 25.98 5.23 16.68
N GLU A 209 27.24 5.04 16.28
CA GLU A 209 27.70 3.97 15.37
C GLU A 209 27.24 2.56 15.81
N THR A 210 26.98 2.37 17.12
CA THR A 210 26.43 1.15 17.72
C THR A 210 25.00 0.79 17.31
N LEU A 211 24.21 1.74 16.77
CA LEU A 211 22.82 1.51 16.33
C LEU A 211 22.73 0.95 14.90
N PHE A 212 23.76 1.15 14.08
CA PHE A 212 23.78 0.77 12.66
C PHE A 212 24.02 -0.73 12.43
N SER A 213 24.59 -1.44 13.40
CA SER A 213 24.93 -2.87 13.30
C SER A 213 23.98 -3.78 14.10
N GLN A 214 23.02 -3.20 14.83
CA GLN A 214 22.19 -3.97 15.74
C GLN A 214 21.03 -4.64 15.00
N LYS A 215 21.00 -5.98 15.04
CA LYS A 215 19.84 -6.77 14.62
C LYS A 215 18.59 -6.32 15.39
N PHE A 216 17.45 -6.25 14.71
CA PHE A 216 16.20 -5.78 15.30
C PHE A 216 15.01 -6.56 14.76
N TYR A 217 13.89 -6.46 15.48
CA TYR A 217 12.59 -6.88 14.96
C TYR A 217 11.60 -5.72 15.07
N LEU A 218 10.53 -5.80 14.29
CA LEU A 218 9.39 -4.90 14.34
C LEU A 218 8.26 -5.61 15.05
N ASP A 219 7.65 -4.91 16.00
CA ASP A 219 6.46 -5.34 16.70
C ASP A 219 5.42 -4.21 16.69
N VAL A 220 4.16 -4.54 16.92
CA VAL A 220 3.13 -3.52 17.10
C VAL A 220 3.48 -2.62 18.29
N PRO A 221 3.12 -1.32 18.26
CA PRO A 221 3.32 -0.45 19.43
C PRO A 221 2.64 -0.99 20.69
N ASP A 222 3.17 -0.66 21.87
CA ASP A 222 2.70 -1.24 23.15
C ASP A 222 1.23 -0.90 23.45
N ASN A 223 0.75 0.27 22.98
CA ASN A 223 -0.64 0.73 23.10
C ASN A 223 -1.48 0.47 21.82
N PHE A 224 -1.06 -0.48 20.99
CA PHE A 224 -1.76 -0.79 19.74
C PHE A 224 -3.12 -1.44 19.98
N ASP A 225 -4.15 -0.86 19.38
CA ASP A 225 -5.50 -1.41 19.32
C ASP A 225 -5.60 -2.42 18.19
N ARG A 226 -5.73 -3.70 18.54
CA ARG A 226 -5.77 -4.83 17.61
C ARG A 226 -6.92 -4.78 16.60
N SER A 227 -7.95 -3.97 16.86
CA SER A 227 -9.08 -3.77 15.96
C SER A 227 -8.82 -2.74 14.84
N LYS A 228 -7.65 -2.08 14.86
CA LYS A 228 -7.29 -0.98 13.96
C LYS A 228 -6.08 -1.30 13.10
N VAL A 229 -5.81 -0.42 12.13
CA VAL A 229 -4.53 -0.37 11.41
C VAL A 229 -3.72 0.81 11.93
N ALA A 230 -2.47 0.57 12.31
CA ALA A 230 -1.57 1.63 12.75
C ALA A 230 -0.90 2.31 11.56
N TYR A 231 -0.90 3.64 11.58
CA TYR A 231 -0.20 4.49 10.62
C TYR A 231 0.55 5.64 11.33
N THR A 232 1.62 6.13 10.71
CA THR A 232 2.20 7.44 11.07
C THR A 232 1.26 8.54 10.60
N GLU A 233 0.88 9.47 11.48
CA GLU A 233 0.21 10.72 11.09
C GLU A 233 1.22 11.83 10.83
N VAL A 234 1.02 12.55 9.73
CA VAL A 234 1.96 13.56 9.22
C VAL A 234 1.32 14.95 9.22
N TYR A 235 0.04 15.05 8.87
CA TYR A 235 -0.73 16.31 8.89
C TYR A 235 -2.17 16.03 9.30
N ASP A 236 -2.99 17.09 9.45
CA ASP A 236 -4.37 16.96 9.89
C ASP A 236 -5.32 16.40 8.81
N LEU A 237 -6.37 15.71 9.28
CA LEU A 237 -7.44 15.18 8.44
C LEU A 237 -8.66 16.11 8.42
N SER A 238 -8.95 16.67 7.25
CA SER A 238 -10.19 17.40 6.97
C SER A 238 -11.31 16.43 6.56
N LYS A 239 -12.56 16.73 6.93
CA LYS A 239 -13.74 15.88 6.65
C LYS A 239 -14.49 16.34 5.39
N ASN A 240 -15.20 15.40 4.76
CA ASN A 240 -16.08 15.61 3.61
C ASN A 240 -15.38 16.21 2.37
N MET A 241 -14.11 15.89 2.17
CA MET A 241 -13.32 16.38 1.04
C MET A 241 -13.61 15.59 -0.23
N LYS A 242 -13.70 16.24 -1.38
CA LYS A 242 -13.83 15.50 -2.65
C LYS A 242 -12.49 14.86 -3.03
N PRO A 243 -12.49 13.70 -3.71
CA PRO A 243 -11.26 12.99 -4.06
C PRO A 243 -10.33 13.85 -4.94
N CYS A 244 -10.89 14.61 -5.88
CA CYS A 244 -10.07 15.39 -6.79
C CYS A 244 -9.52 16.67 -6.14
N ASP A 245 -10.20 17.25 -5.15
CA ASP A 245 -9.66 18.37 -4.37
C ASP A 245 -8.44 17.91 -3.57
N ILE A 246 -8.53 16.73 -2.95
CA ILE A 246 -7.40 16.07 -2.25
C ILE A 246 -6.20 15.87 -3.18
N VAL A 247 -6.43 15.40 -4.41
CA VAL A 247 -5.36 15.17 -5.39
C VAL A 247 -4.79 16.49 -5.91
N ASN A 248 -5.63 17.48 -6.20
CA ASN A 248 -5.22 18.80 -6.67
C ASN A 248 -4.33 19.51 -5.66
N GLU A 249 -4.69 19.45 -4.38
CA GLU A 249 -3.95 20.08 -3.29
C GLU A 249 -2.82 19.19 -2.73
N ASN A 250 -2.64 17.98 -3.26
CA ASN A 250 -1.68 16.99 -2.79
C ASN A 250 -1.78 16.73 -1.27
N MET A 251 -3.01 16.67 -0.75
CA MET A 251 -3.23 16.53 0.68
C MET A 251 -2.77 15.16 1.18
N VAL A 252 -2.20 15.12 2.38
CA VAL A 252 -1.69 13.91 3.03
C VAL A 252 -2.14 13.94 4.48
N TRP A 253 -2.58 12.80 5.01
CA TRP A 253 -2.89 12.63 6.44
C TRP A 253 -1.88 11.70 7.09
N VAL A 254 -1.65 10.54 6.47
CA VAL A 254 -0.77 9.48 6.98
C VAL A 254 0.35 9.10 6.01
N CYS A 255 1.47 8.58 6.53
CA CYS A 255 2.56 8.01 5.70
C CYS A 255 2.24 6.57 5.27
N GLY A 256 2.25 6.30 3.97
CA GLY A 256 2.13 4.94 3.42
C GLY A 256 3.41 4.09 3.47
N CYS A 257 4.47 4.58 4.10
CA CYS A 257 5.79 3.95 4.15
C CYS A 257 5.87 2.76 5.11
N TYR A 258 5.03 2.76 6.16
CA TYR A 258 4.87 1.67 7.09
C TYR A 258 3.49 1.70 7.72
N PHE A 259 2.85 0.55 7.74
CA PHE A 259 1.60 0.33 8.45
C PHE A 259 1.55 -1.10 8.95
N VAL A 260 0.91 -1.30 10.10
CA VAL A 260 0.84 -2.60 10.77
C VAL A 260 -0.54 -2.84 11.35
N GLY A 261 -0.97 -4.10 11.36
CA GLY A 261 -2.24 -4.48 11.98
C GLY A 261 -2.43 -5.98 12.04
N GLY A 262 -3.53 -6.41 12.68
CA GLY A 262 -3.94 -7.81 12.67
C GLY A 262 -4.32 -8.26 11.26
N GLY A 263 -4.01 -9.51 10.90
CA GLY A 263 -4.24 -10.05 9.57
C GLY A 263 -5.68 -9.84 9.08
N GLU A 264 -6.69 -10.15 9.91
CA GLU A 264 -8.10 -9.95 9.55
C GLU A 264 -8.46 -8.48 9.30
N VAL A 265 -7.94 -7.57 10.14
CA VAL A 265 -8.18 -6.13 10.01
C VAL A 265 -7.52 -5.60 8.74
N LEU A 266 -6.27 -5.99 8.48
CA LEU A 266 -5.55 -5.61 7.28
C LEU A 266 -6.15 -6.21 6.01
N LEU A 267 -6.72 -7.42 6.08
CA LEU A 267 -7.37 -8.04 4.93
C LEU A 267 -8.60 -7.23 4.51
N ARG A 268 -9.44 -6.82 5.47
CA ARG A 268 -10.56 -5.89 5.22
C ARG A 268 -10.07 -4.56 4.69
N TRP A 269 -9.06 -3.99 5.34
CA TRP A 269 -8.46 -2.71 4.94
C TRP A 269 -7.97 -2.71 3.50
N CYS A 270 -7.23 -3.73 3.07
CA CYS A 270 -6.73 -3.84 1.70
C CYS A 270 -7.88 -3.88 0.69
N GLY A 271 -8.97 -4.62 1.00
CA GLY A 271 -10.15 -4.66 0.15
C GLY A 271 -10.88 -3.32 0.06
N GLU A 272 -11.02 -2.59 1.17
CA GLU A 272 -11.60 -1.23 1.20
C GLU A 272 -10.75 -0.25 0.41
N TYR A 273 -9.42 -0.29 0.58
CA TYR A 273 -8.48 0.54 -0.15
C TYR A 273 -8.54 0.29 -1.67
N MET A 274 -8.49 -0.98 -2.10
CA MET A 274 -8.47 -1.32 -3.52
C MET A 274 -9.75 -0.84 -4.23
N ARG A 275 -10.92 -1.01 -3.59
CA ARG A 275 -12.19 -0.48 -4.12
C ARG A 275 -12.18 1.04 -4.23
N ALA A 276 -11.57 1.73 -3.27
CA ALA A 276 -11.47 3.18 -3.30
C ALA A 276 -10.64 3.68 -4.48
N VAL A 277 -9.53 3.00 -4.81
CA VAL A 277 -8.73 3.33 -6.00
C VAL A 277 -9.57 3.16 -7.28
N GLU A 278 -10.31 2.07 -7.39
CA GLU A 278 -11.19 1.81 -8.54
C GLU A 278 -12.29 2.86 -8.66
N GLU A 279 -12.89 3.29 -7.55
CA GLU A 279 -13.91 4.34 -7.51
C GLU A 279 -13.33 5.71 -7.89
N MET A 280 -12.17 6.08 -7.33
CA MET A 280 -11.42 7.29 -7.69
C MET A 280 -11.14 7.35 -9.20
N ILE A 281 -10.67 6.24 -9.80
CA ILE A 281 -10.39 6.17 -11.23
C ILE A 281 -11.69 6.17 -12.06
N GLY A 282 -12.66 5.33 -11.71
CA GLY A 282 -13.82 5.02 -12.55
C GLY A 282 -14.96 6.02 -12.45
N GLN A 283 -15.16 6.64 -11.28
CA GLN A 283 -16.30 7.53 -11.02
C GLN A 283 -15.89 8.99 -10.86
N HIS A 284 -14.71 9.24 -10.30
CA HIS A 284 -14.21 10.59 -10.06
C HIS A 284 -13.17 11.05 -11.07
N ASP A 285 -12.65 10.11 -11.86
CA ASP A 285 -11.71 10.38 -12.94
C ASP A 285 -10.43 11.11 -12.44
N CYS A 286 -10.04 10.81 -11.19
CA CYS A 286 -8.89 11.39 -10.50
C CYS A 286 -8.27 10.37 -9.53
N VAL A 287 -6.94 10.27 -9.52
CA VAL A 287 -6.15 9.36 -8.69
C VAL A 287 -4.73 9.92 -8.47
N SER A 288 -4.05 9.48 -7.41
CA SER A 288 -2.67 9.84 -7.11
C SER A 288 -1.96 8.64 -6.49
N THR A 289 -1.45 8.73 -5.27
CA THR A 289 -0.78 7.65 -4.56
C THR A 289 -1.66 7.12 -3.44
N ASP A 290 -1.13 6.17 -2.68
CA ASP A 290 -1.77 5.64 -1.48
C ASP A 290 -2.15 6.70 -0.46
N GLN A 291 -1.33 7.73 -0.29
CA GLN A 291 -1.58 8.80 0.68
C GLN A 291 -2.90 9.55 0.41
N GLN A 292 -3.16 9.94 -0.85
CA GLN A 292 -4.38 10.66 -1.21
C GLN A 292 -5.62 9.76 -1.16
N VAL A 293 -5.49 8.49 -1.54
CA VAL A 293 -6.59 7.51 -1.46
C VAL A 293 -7.00 7.30 0.00
N ILE A 294 -6.03 7.13 0.90
CA ILE A 294 -6.29 6.98 2.34
C ILE A 294 -6.93 8.24 2.92
N TYR A 295 -6.43 9.42 2.53
CA TYR A 295 -7.03 10.69 2.93
C TYR A 295 -8.51 10.72 2.55
N TRP A 296 -8.83 10.40 1.30
CA TRP A 296 -10.21 10.44 0.80
C TRP A 296 -11.13 9.47 1.54
N LEU A 297 -10.67 8.24 1.75
CA LEU A 297 -11.40 7.21 2.49
C LEU A 297 -11.83 7.68 3.88
N PHE A 298 -10.92 8.31 4.61
CA PHE A 298 -11.20 8.73 5.99
C PHE A 298 -11.83 10.11 6.10
N SER A 299 -11.63 10.97 5.11
CA SER A 299 -12.38 12.21 4.97
C SER A 299 -13.87 11.94 4.74
N ASN A 300 -14.22 10.86 4.03
CA ASN A 300 -15.60 10.48 3.65
C ASN A 300 -16.06 9.16 4.25
N ARG A 301 -15.48 8.75 5.38
CA ARG A 301 -15.64 7.42 5.97
C ARG A 301 -17.09 6.94 6.06
N LYS A 302 -18.01 7.84 6.45
CA LYS A 302 -19.44 7.54 6.59
C LYS A 302 -20.10 7.25 5.24
N ASN A 303 -19.80 8.04 4.22
CA ASN A 303 -20.40 7.92 2.89
C ASN A 303 -19.87 6.67 2.17
N LEU A 304 -18.58 6.41 2.29
CA LEU A 304 -17.90 5.26 1.69
C LEU A 304 -18.05 3.96 2.50
N LYS A 305 -18.77 4.01 3.63
CA LYS A 305 -19.02 2.86 4.53
C LYS A 305 -17.76 2.09 4.91
N VAL A 306 -16.67 2.82 5.16
CA VAL A 306 -15.37 2.24 5.53
C VAL A 306 -15.46 1.69 6.95
N SER A 307 -15.42 0.37 7.07
CA SER A 307 -15.56 -0.34 8.35
C SER A 307 -14.25 -0.36 9.14
N THR A 308 -13.10 -0.36 8.46
CA THR A 308 -11.78 -0.31 9.11
C THR A 308 -11.57 1.02 9.81
N SER A 309 -10.98 0.96 11.02
CA SER A 309 -10.52 2.13 11.75
C SER A 309 -8.98 2.21 11.70
N ILE A 310 -8.45 3.43 11.60
CA ILE A 310 -7.00 3.69 11.72
C ILE A 310 -6.70 4.23 13.12
N GLN A 311 -5.59 3.76 13.71
CA GLN A 311 -4.93 4.37 14.86
C GLN A 311 -3.70 5.12 14.36
N THR A 312 -3.64 6.42 14.63
CA THR A 312 -2.49 7.23 14.22
C THR A 312 -1.47 7.38 15.33
N TYR A 313 -0.21 7.51 14.91
CA TYR A 313 0.93 7.76 15.77
C TYR A 313 1.68 8.98 15.27
N THR A 314 1.84 9.97 16.14
CA THR A 314 2.62 11.18 15.86
C THR A 314 3.57 11.42 17.03
N ASN A 315 4.79 11.86 16.73
CA ASN A 315 5.72 12.36 17.72
C ASN A 315 6.68 13.33 17.07
N MET A 316 6.34 14.61 17.23
CA MET A 316 7.09 15.75 16.70
C MET A 316 8.37 16.04 17.52
N SER A 317 8.62 15.34 18.64
CA SER A 317 9.76 15.59 19.53
C SER A 317 10.86 14.51 19.47
N SER A 318 10.79 13.58 18.50
CA SER A 318 11.83 12.57 18.32
C SER A 318 12.89 13.03 17.31
N ASN A 319 14.15 12.59 17.47
CA ASN A 319 15.24 12.82 16.51
C ASN A 319 15.09 12.00 15.21
N VAL A 320 13.90 11.47 14.94
CA VAL A 320 13.59 10.61 13.79
C VAL A 320 12.74 11.43 12.82
N ASP A 321 12.92 11.20 11.51
CA ASP A 321 12.05 11.76 10.48
C ASP A 321 10.58 11.50 10.84
N PRO A 322 9.76 12.55 11.02
CA PRO A 322 8.36 12.42 11.41
C PRO A 322 7.56 11.47 10.52
N TRP A 323 7.94 11.33 9.24
CA TRP A 323 7.28 10.42 8.30
C TRP A 323 7.48 8.94 8.66
N PHE A 324 8.58 8.56 9.30
CA PHE A 324 8.88 7.16 9.66
C PHE A 324 8.62 6.83 11.13
N TYR A 325 8.00 7.74 11.87
CA TYR A 325 7.88 7.63 13.32
C TYR A 325 7.33 6.27 13.77
N LEU A 326 6.24 5.78 13.17
CA LEU A 326 5.67 4.48 13.54
C LEU A 326 6.64 3.31 13.32
N GLY A 327 7.43 3.32 12.24
CA GLY A 327 8.41 2.27 11.98
C GLY A 327 9.50 2.21 13.06
N TYR A 328 9.99 3.37 13.49
CA TYR A 328 10.95 3.47 14.58
C TYR A 328 10.34 3.15 15.95
N LEU A 329 9.08 3.55 16.19
CA LEU A 329 8.32 3.19 17.39
C LEU A 329 8.08 1.68 17.47
N SER A 330 7.90 1.02 16.34
CA SER A 330 7.69 -0.42 16.22
C SER A 330 8.99 -1.22 16.35
N ARG A 331 10.16 -0.55 16.24
CA ARG A 331 11.46 -1.21 16.33
C ARG A 331 11.76 -1.67 17.75
N ARG A 332 12.21 -2.92 17.89
CA ARG A 332 12.70 -3.50 19.13
C ARG A 332 14.13 -4.00 18.93
N LYS A 333 15.02 -3.61 19.84
CA LYS A 333 16.41 -4.06 19.82
C LYS A 333 16.48 -5.54 20.16
N TYR A 334 17.25 -6.31 19.39
CA TYR A 334 17.63 -7.64 19.81
C TYR A 334 18.70 -7.53 20.90
N LYS A 335 18.38 -8.00 22.11
CA LYS A 335 19.36 -8.18 23.18
C LYS A 335 19.88 -9.62 23.06
N THR A 336 21.17 -9.74 22.76
CA THR A 336 21.90 -11.02 22.72
C THR A 336 22.08 -11.60 24.10
#